data_AF-A0A1H6AFX6-F1
#
_entry.id   AF-A0A1H6AFX6-F1
#
_cell.length_a   1.000
_cell.length_b   1.000
_cell.length_c   1.000
_cell.angle_alpha   90.00
_cell.angle_beta   90.00
_cell.angle_gamma   90.00
#
_symmetry.space_group_name_H-M   'P 1'
#
loop_
_entity.id
_entity.type
_entity.pdbx_description
1 polymer ?
#
loop_
_entity_poly.entity_id
_entity_poly.type
_entity_poly.pdbx_seq_one_letter_code
_entity_poly.pdbx_strand_id
1 'polypeptide(L)'
;MKKNFKLYIGLAALALATSCKPSLDEFEPAKGSADFSQFIAVGNSLTSGYADNGLYLAGQRVAFPNLMAEQFKTVGGGAFTSPFFSEAEANGSGYLRLKGFDENGSPETEFVPAQAERGKNALGNPLYTKHTDPIQNLGVPGMRLDLAFAEIFGSQFGNPYFERLLPENQVGKTTYMQYAVSQEHTFFSFWLGNNDVLGYSMNGAAATDDPTKTMISVAQFTQLYNAFINGLTAKQQKGVVATIPDVTVVPFFNTVTLQMINAGLAANPATANLKLLIKTKTGVRPAEEGDLFGLTFRANIARFGQNGYGFSPLNPIEDSAVLDKAEVAEVLQRIKELNAVIKQVADSKDLALADVNAFLNKVKAGYNYNGVHISAAFITGNAFSLDGIHLTPIGNAVVANVFIDAINAKYNSKVPKIDVSKYGGVSFPN
;
A
#
# COMPACT_ATOMS: atom_id res chain seq x y z
N MET A 1 -32.57 48.18 59.05
CA MET A 1 -31.53 47.75 58.08
C MET A 1 -30.74 46.55 58.60
N LYS A 2 -31.33 45.34 58.70
CA LYS A 2 -30.62 44.12 59.16
C LYS A 2 -31.26 42.82 58.63
N LYS A 3 -31.56 42.73 57.32
CA LYS A 3 -32.12 41.49 56.76
C LYS A 3 -31.44 40.91 55.51
N ASN A 4 -30.48 41.59 54.89
CA ASN A 4 -29.92 41.11 53.61
C ASN A 4 -28.44 40.71 53.66
N PHE A 5 -27.73 40.83 54.79
CA PHE A 5 -26.29 40.57 54.86
C PHE A 5 -25.91 39.10 54.60
N LYS A 6 -26.75 38.14 55.02
CA LYS A 6 -26.51 36.70 54.76
C LYS A 6 -26.76 36.31 53.29
N LEU A 7 -27.60 37.06 52.57
CA LEU A 7 -27.87 36.83 51.15
C LEU A 7 -26.66 37.24 50.28
N TYR A 8 -25.94 38.30 50.66
CA TYR A 8 -24.75 38.77 49.95
C TYR A 8 -23.52 37.87 50.18
N ILE A 9 -23.37 37.23 51.36
CA ILE A 9 -22.30 36.26 51.61
C ILE A 9 -22.55 34.95 50.82
N GLY A 10 -23.80 34.52 50.68
CA GLY A 10 -24.17 33.35 49.85
C GLY A 10 -23.92 33.57 48.36
N LEU A 11 -24.22 34.77 47.83
CA LEU A 11 -23.93 35.14 46.44
C LEU A 11 -22.43 35.35 46.17
N ALA A 12 -21.67 35.86 47.14
CA ALA A 12 -20.21 35.97 47.03
C ALA A 12 -19.50 34.60 47.10
N ALA A 13 -20.04 33.64 47.85
CA ALA A 13 -19.51 32.27 47.90
C ALA A 13 -19.86 31.46 46.63
N LEU A 14 -20.99 31.73 45.97
CA LEU A 14 -21.35 31.10 44.70
C LEU A 14 -20.54 31.67 43.50
N ALA A 15 -20.10 32.93 43.58
CA ALA A 15 -19.24 33.56 42.58
C ALA A 15 -17.77 33.08 42.63
N LEU A 16 -17.35 32.44 43.72
CA LEU A 16 -15.99 31.89 43.88
C LEU A 16 -15.89 30.39 43.53
N ALA A 17 -17.01 29.73 43.23
CA ALA A 17 -17.06 28.28 42.99
C ALA A 17 -17.19 27.88 41.50
N THR A 18 -17.10 28.81 40.55
CA THR A 18 -17.31 28.51 39.11
C THR A 18 -16.27 29.15 38.17
N SER A 19 -15.03 29.32 38.63
CA SER A 19 -13.89 29.65 37.76
C SER A 19 -12.98 28.44 37.50
N CYS A 20 -13.57 27.25 37.30
CA CYS A 20 -12.90 26.27 36.44
C CYS A 20 -13.01 26.80 35.01
N LYS A 21 -12.07 27.69 34.64
CA LYS A 21 -11.80 27.95 33.22
C LYS A 21 -11.48 26.57 32.64
N PRO A 22 -12.23 26.03 31.66
CA PRO A 22 -11.81 24.82 30.99
C PRO A 22 -10.42 25.12 30.43
N SER A 23 -9.36 24.55 31.02
CA SER A 23 -8.09 24.47 30.33
C SER A 23 -8.33 23.45 29.23
N LEU A 24 -8.36 23.90 27.99
CA LEU A 24 -8.09 22.98 26.90
C LEU A 24 -6.63 22.57 27.14
N ASP A 25 -6.41 21.33 27.56
CA ASP A 25 -5.06 20.77 27.57
C ASP A 25 -4.57 20.86 26.13
N GLU A 26 -3.67 21.81 25.88
CA GLU A 26 -3.10 21.98 24.55
C GLU A 26 -2.35 20.70 24.17
N PHE A 27 -2.51 20.29 22.91
CA PHE A 27 -1.81 19.12 22.40
C PHE A 27 -0.31 19.45 22.38
N GLU A 28 0.42 18.93 23.36
CA GLU A 28 1.87 19.04 23.42
C GLU A 28 2.55 17.84 22.75
N PRO A 29 3.26 18.03 21.64
CA PRO A 29 4.00 16.96 20.99
C PRO A 29 5.06 16.36 21.91
N ALA A 30 5.16 15.03 21.91
CA ALA A 30 6.15 14.31 22.72
C ALA A 30 6.56 12.99 22.06
N LYS A 31 7.84 12.62 22.14
CA LYS A 31 8.31 11.34 21.59
C LYS A 31 7.99 10.12 22.46
N GLY A 32 7.52 10.34 23.69
CA GLY A 32 7.33 9.27 24.66
C GLY A 32 8.63 8.49 24.88
N SER A 33 8.55 7.17 24.74
CA SER A 33 9.71 6.29 24.86
C SER A 33 10.42 5.98 23.52
N ALA A 34 9.95 6.52 22.40
CA ALA A 34 10.57 6.33 21.09
C ALA A 34 11.71 7.34 20.85
N ASP A 35 12.61 7.02 19.92
CA ASP A 35 13.67 7.91 19.45
C ASP A 35 13.66 7.96 17.92
N PHE A 36 13.14 9.06 17.37
CA PHE A 36 12.98 9.25 15.92
C PHE A 36 14.19 9.94 15.27
N SER A 37 15.30 10.10 16.00
CA SER A 37 16.49 10.83 15.52
C SER A 37 17.11 10.25 14.25
N GLN A 38 16.96 8.94 14.02
CA GLN A 38 17.38 8.23 12.81
C GLN A 38 16.29 7.22 12.43
N PHE A 39 15.27 7.71 11.73
CA PHE A 39 14.16 6.90 11.24
C PHE A 39 14.50 6.29 9.87
N ILE A 40 14.31 4.98 9.70
CA ILE A 40 14.34 4.31 8.38
C ILE A 40 13.01 3.64 8.05
N ALA A 41 12.68 3.55 6.77
CA ALA A 41 11.46 2.92 6.29
C ALA A 41 11.77 1.76 5.34
N VAL A 42 11.48 0.54 5.77
CA VAL A 42 11.70 -0.70 5.03
C VAL A 42 10.37 -1.18 4.45
N GLY A 43 10.30 -1.38 3.14
CA GLY A 43 9.09 -1.93 2.54
C GLY A 43 9.17 -2.05 1.02
N ASN A 44 8.00 -2.05 0.40
CA ASN A 44 7.86 -2.26 -1.05
C ASN A 44 7.42 -0.99 -1.78
N SER A 45 6.64 -1.13 -2.84
CA SER A 45 6.09 -0.05 -3.67
C SER A 45 5.28 0.98 -2.88
N LEU A 46 4.52 0.53 -1.86
CA LEU A 46 3.75 1.45 -1.00
C LEU A 46 4.67 2.35 -0.18
N THR A 47 5.81 1.83 0.25
CA THR A 47 6.83 2.57 1.01
C THR A 47 7.61 3.51 0.10
N SER A 48 7.85 3.13 -1.15
CA SER A 48 8.61 3.96 -2.10
C SER A 48 7.83 5.14 -2.69
N GLY A 49 6.50 5.14 -2.58
CA GLY A 49 5.62 6.09 -3.25
C GLY A 49 5.34 5.74 -4.71
N TYR A 50 5.38 4.45 -5.05
CA TYR A 50 4.90 3.98 -6.34
C TYR A 50 3.38 4.19 -6.40
N ALA A 51 2.89 4.68 -7.52
CA ALA A 51 1.47 4.93 -7.78
C ALA A 51 1.22 4.94 -9.29
N ASP A 52 -0.03 4.79 -9.72
CA ASP A 52 -0.42 4.90 -11.12
C ASP A 52 0.42 4.00 -12.05
N ASN A 53 0.78 2.81 -11.58
CA ASN A 53 1.66 1.89 -12.31
C ASN A 53 3.08 2.42 -12.57
N GLY A 54 3.62 3.30 -11.71
CA GLY A 54 4.97 3.84 -11.85
C GLY A 54 5.60 4.32 -10.54
N LEU A 55 6.93 4.39 -10.50
CA LEU A 55 7.68 5.18 -9.53
C LEU A 55 8.06 6.51 -10.19
N TYR A 56 7.54 7.62 -9.67
CA TYR A 56 7.77 8.95 -10.21
C TYR A 56 7.81 9.99 -9.08
N LEU A 57 8.45 11.14 -9.33
CA LEU A 57 8.85 12.09 -8.29
C LEU A 57 7.69 12.58 -7.43
N ALA A 58 6.55 12.91 -8.04
CA ALA A 58 5.39 13.39 -7.30
C ALA A 58 4.82 12.33 -6.35
N GLY A 59 4.75 11.06 -6.78
CA GLY A 59 4.37 9.93 -5.91
C GLY A 59 5.37 9.70 -4.76
N GLN A 60 6.67 9.76 -5.05
CA GLN A 60 7.71 9.62 -4.04
C GLN A 60 7.60 10.68 -2.94
N ARG A 61 7.34 11.95 -3.29
CA ARG A 61 7.24 13.07 -2.33
C ARG A 61 6.15 12.88 -1.29
N VAL A 62 5.07 12.20 -1.66
CA VAL A 62 3.92 11.97 -0.78
C VAL A 62 3.87 10.55 -0.23
N ALA A 63 4.91 9.73 -0.43
CA ALA A 63 5.00 8.41 0.17
C ALA A 63 4.82 8.50 1.70
N PHE A 64 4.01 7.60 2.28
CA PHE A 64 3.66 7.65 3.69
C PHE A 64 4.86 7.82 4.66
N PRO A 65 6.07 7.25 4.42
CA PRO A 65 7.20 7.47 5.32
C PRO A 65 7.73 8.90 5.30
N ASN A 66 7.70 9.58 4.14
CA ASN A 66 8.08 10.99 4.05
C ASN A 66 7.12 11.87 4.87
N LEU A 67 5.82 11.54 4.83
CA LEU A 67 4.80 12.26 5.59
C LEU A 67 4.93 12.01 7.10
N MET A 68 5.22 10.76 7.52
CA MET A 68 5.51 10.42 8.91
C MET A 68 6.75 11.15 9.42
N ALA A 69 7.84 11.16 8.65
CA ALA A 69 9.08 11.80 9.03
C ALA A 69 8.90 13.32 9.25
N GLU A 70 8.05 13.97 8.45
CA GLU A 70 7.71 15.38 8.67
C GLU A 70 7.01 15.59 10.04
N GLN A 71 6.11 14.70 10.43
CA GLN A 71 5.50 14.76 11.77
C GLN A 71 6.51 14.45 12.88
N PHE A 72 7.45 13.52 12.67
CA PHE A 72 8.47 13.19 13.67
C PHE A 72 9.37 14.37 14.03
N LYS A 73 9.62 15.31 13.11
CA LYS A 73 10.38 16.55 13.43
C LYS A 73 9.82 17.31 14.63
N THR A 74 8.49 17.31 14.80
CA THR A 74 7.81 17.97 15.92
C THR A 74 8.13 17.37 17.29
N VAL A 75 8.67 16.15 17.32
CA VAL A 75 9.03 15.43 18.54
C VAL A 75 10.52 15.05 18.59
N GLY A 76 11.36 15.75 17.81
CA GLY A 76 12.81 15.55 17.78
C GLY A 76 13.30 14.50 16.76
N GLY A 77 12.51 14.22 15.73
CA GLY A 77 12.92 13.40 14.59
C GLY A 77 14.01 14.06 13.75
N GLY A 78 14.87 13.23 13.17
CA GLY A 78 16.00 13.68 12.34
C GLY A 78 15.63 14.01 10.89
N ALA A 79 16.67 14.22 10.08
CA ALA A 79 16.51 14.32 8.63
C ALA A 79 16.04 12.97 8.06
N PHE A 80 15.22 13.02 7.02
CA PHE A 80 14.74 11.85 6.32
C PHE A 80 14.83 12.11 4.82
N THR A 81 15.55 11.24 4.12
CA THR A 81 15.79 11.35 2.68
C THR A 81 15.27 10.10 1.97
N SER A 82 14.76 10.32 0.76
CA SER A 82 14.25 9.27 -0.14
C SER A 82 15.05 9.30 -1.44
N PRO A 83 15.13 8.17 -2.17
CA PRO A 83 15.81 8.10 -3.47
C PRO A 83 14.99 8.75 -4.59
N PHE A 84 14.75 10.05 -4.46
CA PHE A 84 13.97 10.82 -5.41
C PHE A 84 14.61 10.79 -6.80
N PHE A 85 13.76 10.71 -7.83
CA PHE A 85 14.17 11.13 -9.15
C PHE A 85 14.40 12.66 -9.16
N SER A 86 15.30 13.12 -10.01
CA SER A 86 15.53 14.56 -10.16
C SER A 86 14.33 15.24 -10.83
N GLU A 87 14.27 16.58 -10.78
CA GLU A 87 13.25 17.34 -11.53
C GLU A 87 13.34 17.10 -13.05
N ALA A 88 14.54 16.88 -13.57
CA ALA A 88 14.75 16.53 -14.98
C ALA A 88 14.22 15.12 -15.33
N GLU A 89 14.04 14.27 -14.32
CA GLU A 89 13.59 12.90 -14.43
C GLU A 89 12.27 12.69 -13.68
N ALA A 90 11.44 13.74 -13.56
CA ALA A 90 10.26 13.75 -12.70
C ALA A 90 9.28 12.59 -12.99
N ASN A 91 9.20 12.12 -14.24
CA ASN A 91 8.37 10.99 -14.63
C ASN A 91 8.96 9.63 -14.22
N GLY A 92 10.21 9.57 -13.76
CA GLY A 92 10.84 8.36 -13.24
C GLY A 92 10.77 7.18 -14.21
N SER A 93 10.09 6.10 -13.78
CA SER A 93 9.81 4.90 -14.59
C SER A 93 8.68 5.05 -15.61
N GLY A 94 8.07 6.24 -15.71
CA GLY A 94 6.79 6.45 -16.37
C GLY A 94 5.63 6.04 -15.45
N TYR A 95 4.43 6.50 -15.77
CA TYR A 95 3.22 6.30 -14.95
C TYR A 95 1.94 6.53 -15.78
N LEU A 96 0.79 6.08 -15.29
CA LEU A 96 -0.52 6.30 -15.89
C LEU A 96 -1.07 7.68 -15.51
N ARG A 97 -1.71 8.33 -16.47
CA ARG A 97 -2.50 9.55 -16.27
C ARG A 97 -3.94 9.30 -16.70
N LEU A 98 -4.91 9.87 -15.98
CA LEU A 98 -6.30 9.91 -16.42
C LEU A 98 -6.42 10.93 -17.55
N LYS A 99 -6.78 10.45 -18.75
CA LYS A 99 -6.98 11.28 -19.93
C LYS A 99 -8.40 11.84 -19.98
N GLY A 100 -9.38 11.08 -19.50
CA GLY A 100 -10.78 11.44 -19.50
C GLY A 100 -11.67 10.22 -19.29
N PHE A 101 -12.90 10.32 -19.78
CA PHE A 101 -13.88 9.24 -19.78
C PHE A 101 -14.46 9.12 -21.19
N ASP A 102 -14.73 7.89 -21.61
CA ASP A 102 -15.45 7.64 -22.86
C ASP A 102 -16.95 8.02 -22.74
N GLU A 103 -17.69 7.87 -23.84
CA GLU A 103 -19.13 8.18 -23.91
C GLU A 103 -19.98 7.37 -22.91
N ASN A 104 -19.47 6.24 -22.42
CA ASN A 104 -20.14 5.39 -21.43
C ASN A 104 -19.70 5.73 -19.99
N GLY A 105 -18.99 6.84 -19.78
CA GLY A 105 -18.49 7.27 -18.47
C GLY A 105 -17.34 6.40 -17.96
N SER A 106 -16.68 5.68 -18.85
CA SER A 106 -15.73 4.64 -18.54
C SER A 106 -14.31 5.21 -18.70
N PRO A 107 -13.41 5.05 -17.71
CA PRO A 107 -12.18 5.85 -17.66
C PRO A 107 -11.20 5.48 -18.77
N GLU A 108 -10.59 6.51 -19.37
CA GLU A 108 -9.50 6.40 -20.33
C GLU A 108 -8.20 6.87 -19.69
N THR A 109 -7.17 6.04 -19.70
CA THR A 109 -5.83 6.39 -19.24
C THR A 109 -4.84 6.44 -20.39
N GLU A 110 -3.75 7.17 -20.18
CA GLU A 110 -2.59 7.15 -21.08
C GLU A 110 -1.31 6.96 -20.27
N PHE A 111 -0.29 6.39 -20.90
CA PHE A 111 1.01 6.20 -20.26
C PHE A 111 1.92 7.40 -20.53
N VAL A 112 2.39 8.02 -19.45
CA VAL A 112 3.43 9.05 -19.48
C VAL A 112 4.79 8.34 -19.54
N PRO A 113 5.62 8.58 -20.58
CA PRO A 113 6.89 7.86 -20.75
C PRO A 113 7.90 8.10 -19.62
N ALA A 114 8.73 7.08 -19.39
CA ALA A 114 9.84 7.13 -18.45
C ALA A 114 10.87 8.21 -18.84
N GLN A 115 11.48 8.83 -17.83
CA GLN A 115 12.56 9.81 -17.99
C GLN A 115 13.85 9.41 -17.28
N ALA A 116 13.79 8.41 -16.38
CA ALA A 116 14.94 7.97 -15.60
C ALA A 116 15.58 6.68 -16.13
N GLU A 117 15.23 6.20 -17.32
CA GLU A 117 15.89 5.04 -17.91
C GLU A 117 17.31 5.40 -18.40
N ARG A 118 18.34 4.85 -17.75
CA ARG A 118 19.75 5.02 -18.15
C ARG A 118 20.18 4.06 -19.25
N GLY A 119 19.38 3.04 -19.52
CA GLY A 119 19.65 1.98 -20.49
C GLY A 119 18.78 0.75 -20.24
N LYS A 120 19.01 -0.30 -21.01
CA LYS A 120 18.36 -1.61 -20.86
C LYS A 120 19.40 -2.70 -20.62
N ASN A 121 19.07 -3.71 -19.83
CA ASN A 121 19.90 -4.89 -19.68
C ASN A 121 19.82 -5.80 -20.93
N ALA A 122 20.53 -6.92 -20.92
CA ALA A 122 20.55 -7.86 -22.05
C ALA A 122 19.21 -8.57 -22.32
N LEU A 123 18.24 -8.51 -21.40
CA LEU A 123 16.87 -9.02 -21.56
C LEU A 123 15.89 -7.93 -22.01
N GLY A 124 16.37 -6.70 -22.23
CA GLY A 124 15.52 -5.56 -22.62
C GLY A 124 14.79 -4.88 -21.45
N ASN A 125 15.04 -5.28 -20.21
CA ASN A 125 14.45 -4.64 -19.04
C ASN A 125 15.15 -3.30 -18.74
N PRO A 126 14.42 -2.27 -18.29
CA PRO A 126 14.99 -0.96 -18.01
C PRO A 126 15.94 -1.01 -16.82
N LEU A 127 16.96 -0.17 -16.87
CA LEU A 127 17.84 0.17 -15.76
C LEU A 127 17.62 1.66 -15.45
N TYR A 128 17.36 2.01 -14.19
CA TYR A 128 17.04 3.39 -13.82
C TYR A 128 18.24 4.17 -13.30
N THR A 129 18.27 5.49 -13.43
CA THR A 129 19.34 6.35 -12.90
C THR A 129 19.67 6.01 -11.45
N LYS A 130 20.97 5.77 -11.18
CA LYS A 130 21.50 5.37 -9.88
C LYS A 130 21.24 6.44 -8.83
N HIS A 131 21.00 6.02 -7.59
CA HIS A 131 20.91 6.88 -6.42
C HIS A 131 21.61 6.17 -5.26
N THR A 132 22.90 6.48 -5.07
CA THR A 132 23.77 5.80 -4.09
C THR A 132 24.10 6.66 -2.87
N ASP A 133 23.53 7.86 -2.80
CA ASP A 133 23.65 8.71 -1.61
C ASP A 133 22.91 8.05 -0.42
N PRO A 134 23.30 8.34 0.83
CA PRO A 134 22.62 7.81 2.00
C PRO A 134 21.14 8.19 2.01
N ILE A 135 20.27 7.19 2.19
CA ILE A 135 18.80 7.35 2.21
C ILE A 135 18.20 6.67 3.45
N GLN A 136 17.00 7.12 3.83
CA GLN A 136 16.23 6.52 4.92
C GLN A 136 14.93 5.85 4.43
N ASN A 137 14.36 6.28 3.30
CA ASN A 137 13.31 5.53 2.64
C ASN A 137 13.90 4.43 1.78
N LEU A 138 13.79 3.19 2.25
CA LEU A 138 14.34 2.01 1.61
C LEU A 138 13.28 1.23 0.82
N GLY A 139 12.10 1.82 0.57
CA GLY A 139 11.04 1.15 -0.18
C GLY A 139 11.47 0.75 -1.60
N VAL A 140 11.25 -0.51 -1.97
CA VAL A 140 11.55 -1.03 -3.31
C VAL A 140 10.29 -1.61 -3.98
N PRO A 141 9.78 -1.03 -5.08
CA PRO A 141 8.66 -1.60 -5.83
C PRO A 141 8.84 -3.08 -6.18
N GLY A 142 7.80 -3.87 -5.98
CA GLY A 142 7.82 -5.32 -6.24
C GLY A 142 8.58 -6.15 -5.19
N MET A 143 9.16 -5.55 -4.14
CA MET A 143 9.86 -6.30 -3.10
C MET A 143 8.90 -7.23 -2.33
N ARG A 144 9.34 -8.48 -2.17
CA ARG A 144 8.71 -9.53 -1.34
C ARG A 144 9.66 -9.94 -0.23
N LEU A 145 9.15 -10.64 0.77
CA LEU A 145 9.98 -11.08 1.88
C LEU A 145 10.98 -12.18 1.46
N ASP A 146 10.58 -13.14 0.63
CA ASP A 146 11.47 -14.17 0.09
C ASP A 146 12.58 -13.59 -0.81
N LEU A 147 12.21 -12.70 -1.73
CA LEU A 147 13.15 -12.05 -2.64
C LEU A 147 14.11 -11.11 -1.94
N ALA A 148 13.75 -10.59 -0.74
CA ALA A 148 14.65 -9.75 0.05
C ALA A 148 15.95 -10.47 0.47
N PHE A 149 15.97 -11.80 0.46
CA PHE A 149 17.13 -12.63 0.82
C PHE A 149 17.89 -13.16 -0.40
N ALA A 150 17.47 -12.83 -1.63
CA ALA A 150 18.09 -13.31 -2.86
C ALA A 150 19.03 -12.26 -3.47
N GLU A 151 20.33 -12.56 -3.57
CA GLU A 151 21.35 -11.63 -4.12
C GLU A 151 21.08 -11.26 -5.58
N ILE A 152 20.58 -12.21 -6.37
CA ILE A 152 20.25 -12.01 -7.79
C ILE A 152 19.25 -10.86 -7.99
N PHE A 153 18.42 -10.56 -6.98
CA PHE A 153 17.43 -9.49 -7.05
C PHE A 153 18.07 -8.09 -7.06
N GLY A 154 19.29 -7.94 -6.55
CA GLY A 154 20.08 -6.71 -6.64
C GLY A 154 20.94 -6.61 -7.90
N SER A 155 20.86 -7.59 -8.82
CA SER A 155 21.61 -7.57 -10.08
C SER A 155 20.90 -6.76 -11.17
N GLN A 156 21.60 -6.50 -12.28
CA GLN A 156 21.01 -5.89 -13.48
C GLN A 156 19.88 -6.73 -14.11
N PHE A 157 19.76 -8.02 -13.76
CA PHE A 157 18.68 -8.91 -14.20
C PHE A 157 17.56 -9.04 -13.17
N GLY A 158 17.77 -8.51 -11.96
CA GLY A 158 16.82 -8.54 -10.86
C GLY A 158 15.88 -7.34 -10.90
N ASN A 159 15.72 -6.69 -9.75
CA ASN A 159 14.83 -5.57 -9.58
C ASN A 159 15.55 -4.25 -9.89
N PRO A 160 15.15 -3.51 -10.94
CA PRO A 160 15.84 -2.28 -11.34
C PRO A 160 15.70 -1.15 -10.31
N TYR A 161 14.68 -1.20 -9.44
CA TYR A 161 14.51 -0.24 -8.36
C TYR A 161 15.42 -0.51 -7.16
N PHE A 162 15.79 -1.77 -6.90
CA PHE A 162 16.82 -2.07 -5.89
C PHE A 162 18.22 -1.89 -6.46
N GLU A 163 18.44 -2.36 -7.70
CA GLU A 163 19.72 -2.23 -8.39
C GLU A 163 20.20 -0.78 -8.46
N ARG A 164 19.28 0.19 -8.70
CA ARG A 164 19.65 1.62 -8.72
C ARG A 164 20.16 2.16 -7.39
N LEU A 165 19.88 1.51 -6.26
CA LEU A 165 20.31 1.93 -4.92
C LEU A 165 21.68 1.38 -4.53
N LEU A 166 22.21 0.43 -5.31
CA LEU A 166 23.47 -0.22 -5.03
C LEU A 166 24.62 0.45 -5.79
N PRO A 167 25.75 0.76 -5.11
CA PRO A 167 26.98 1.09 -5.80
C PRO A 167 27.44 -0.11 -6.64
N GLU A 168 28.19 0.15 -7.72
CA GLU A 168 28.55 -0.87 -8.73
C GLU A 168 29.24 -2.10 -8.12
N ASN A 169 30.01 -1.94 -7.05
CA ASN A 169 30.68 -3.05 -6.37
C ASN A 169 29.74 -3.97 -5.57
N GLN A 170 28.50 -3.55 -5.29
CA GLN A 170 27.46 -4.30 -4.56
C GLN A 170 26.35 -4.89 -5.46
N VAL A 171 26.25 -4.43 -6.71
CA VAL A 171 25.27 -4.94 -7.69
C VAL A 171 25.40 -6.46 -7.82
N GLY A 172 24.30 -7.18 -7.58
CA GLY A 172 24.23 -8.65 -7.63
C GLY A 172 24.99 -9.39 -6.51
N LYS A 173 25.45 -8.69 -5.46
CA LYS A 173 26.20 -9.27 -4.33
C LYS A 173 25.61 -8.95 -2.96
N THR A 174 24.69 -7.99 -2.90
CA THR A 174 24.04 -7.56 -1.66
C THR A 174 22.56 -7.85 -1.76
N THR A 175 22.02 -8.57 -0.77
CA THR A 175 20.58 -8.79 -0.66
C THR A 175 19.90 -7.52 -0.14
N TYR A 176 18.62 -7.34 -0.44
CA TYR A 176 17.86 -6.19 0.09
C TYR A 176 17.79 -6.20 1.61
N MET A 177 17.67 -7.39 2.22
CA MET A 177 17.73 -7.55 3.67
C MET A 177 19.06 -7.01 4.22
N GLN A 178 20.20 -7.43 3.67
CA GLN A 178 21.53 -6.96 4.09
C GLN A 178 21.67 -5.44 3.93
N TYR A 179 21.22 -4.89 2.79
CA TYR A 179 21.24 -3.46 2.54
C TYR A 179 20.44 -2.70 3.61
N ALA A 180 19.22 -3.15 3.93
CA ALA A 180 18.35 -2.49 4.89
C ALA A 180 18.87 -2.58 6.34
N VAL A 181 19.32 -3.76 6.80
CA VAL A 181 19.82 -3.92 8.18
C VAL A 181 21.17 -3.24 8.40
N SER A 182 21.91 -2.94 7.33
CA SER A 182 23.18 -2.19 7.43
C SER A 182 22.99 -0.69 7.67
N GLN A 183 21.76 -0.16 7.50
CA GLN A 183 21.48 1.25 7.76
C GLN A 183 21.44 1.50 9.26
N GLU A 184 22.24 2.45 9.75
CA GLU A 184 22.19 2.89 11.14
C GLU A 184 20.85 3.58 11.42
N HIS A 185 20.16 3.18 12.48
CA HIS A 185 18.84 3.71 12.82
C HIS A 185 18.55 3.64 14.33
N THR A 186 17.63 4.48 14.79
CA THR A 186 17.08 4.46 16.16
C THR A 186 15.60 4.05 16.16
N PHE A 187 14.92 4.24 15.03
CA PHE A 187 13.55 3.80 14.79
C PHE A 187 13.38 3.25 13.38
N PHE A 188 12.51 2.26 13.19
CA PHE A 188 12.15 1.79 11.84
C PHE A 188 10.63 1.64 11.64
N SER A 189 10.18 1.75 10.40
CA SER A 189 8.90 1.19 9.95
C SER A 189 9.14 0.03 9.01
N PHE A 190 8.39 -1.06 9.14
CA PHE A 190 8.52 -2.24 8.29
C PHE A 190 7.17 -2.67 7.71
N TRP A 191 7.06 -2.69 6.39
CA TRP A 191 5.84 -3.12 5.70
C TRP A 191 6.13 -3.95 4.43
N LEU A 192 6.78 -5.10 4.62
CA LEU A 192 6.84 -6.19 3.64
C LEU A 192 5.81 -7.27 3.98
N GLY A 193 5.40 -8.04 2.96
CA GLY A 193 4.35 -9.06 3.05
C GLY A 193 3.23 -8.89 2.04
N ASN A 194 2.99 -7.66 1.56
CA ASN A 194 1.89 -7.38 0.62
C ASN A 194 2.06 -8.12 -0.72
N ASN A 195 3.26 -8.06 -1.29
CA ASN A 195 3.59 -8.70 -2.57
C ASN A 195 3.71 -10.23 -2.48
N ASP A 196 3.79 -10.77 -1.26
CA ASP A 196 3.88 -12.20 -0.99
C ASP A 196 2.55 -12.94 -1.22
N VAL A 197 1.46 -12.18 -1.35
CA VAL A 197 0.11 -12.65 -1.73
C VAL A 197 -0.42 -11.94 -2.98
N LEU A 198 -0.14 -10.65 -3.16
CA LEU A 198 -0.73 -9.84 -4.23
C LEU A 198 -0.39 -10.35 -5.64
N GLY A 199 0.88 -10.70 -5.90
CA GLY A 199 1.30 -11.16 -7.22
C GLY A 199 0.62 -12.47 -7.63
N TYR A 200 0.43 -13.39 -6.68
CA TYR A 200 -0.36 -14.61 -6.86
C TYR A 200 -1.81 -14.30 -7.19
N SER A 201 -2.44 -13.40 -6.42
CA SER A 201 -3.81 -12.96 -6.66
C SER A 201 -3.99 -12.32 -8.05
N MET A 202 -3.10 -11.41 -8.45
CA MET A 202 -3.18 -10.69 -9.73
C MET A 202 -2.92 -11.59 -10.94
N ASN A 203 -2.24 -12.71 -10.76
CA ASN A 203 -2.05 -13.74 -11.78
C ASN A 203 -3.21 -14.76 -11.82
N GLY A 204 -4.35 -14.46 -11.19
CA GLY A 204 -5.49 -15.37 -11.09
C GLY A 204 -5.12 -16.70 -10.43
N ALA A 205 -4.13 -16.69 -9.53
CA ALA A 205 -3.61 -17.88 -8.86
C ALA A 205 -3.17 -19.02 -9.81
N ALA A 206 -2.94 -18.69 -11.08
CA ALA A 206 -2.55 -19.62 -12.12
C ALA A 206 -1.11 -20.12 -11.90
N ALA A 207 -0.87 -21.37 -12.29
CA ALA A 207 0.45 -21.99 -12.19
C ALA A 207 1.52 -21.20 -12.97
N THR A 208 2.67 -20.99 -12.35
CA THR A 208 3.76 -20.19 -12.91
C THR A 208 5.09 -20.50 -12.25
N ASP A 209 6.17 -20.39 -13.01
CA ASP A 209 7.55 -20.48 -12.51
C ASP A 209 8.09 -19.11 -12.07
N ASP A 210 7.32 -18.03 -12.28
CA ASP A 210 7.70 -16.69 -11.86
C ASP A 210 7.50 -16.54 -10.34
N PRO A 211 8.57 -16.44 -9.53
CA PRO A 211 8.45 -16.40 -8.08
C PRO A 211 7.64 -15.18 -7.60
N THR A 212 7.60 -14.09 -8.37
CA THR A 212 6.83 -12.88 -8.01
C THR A 212 5.31 -13.12 -8.04
N LYS A 213 4.87 -14.18 -8.71
CA LYS A 213 3.46 -14.57 -8.89
C LYS A 213 3.08 -15.82 -8.10
N THR A 214 3.94 -16.30 -7.22
CA THR A 214 3.64 -17.42 -6.32
C THR A 214 3.25 -16.94 -4.93
N MET A 215 2.50 -17.72 -4.16
CA MET A 215 2.11 -17.33 -2.79
C MET A 215 3.09 -17.91 -1.76
N ILE A 216 3.72 -17.07 -0.93
CA ILE A 216 4.72 -17.52 0.05
C ILE A 216 4.08 -18.46 1.09
N SER A 217 4.76 -19.55 1.46
CA SER A 217 4.29 -20.42 2.55
C SER A 217 4.40 -19.74 3.92
N VAL A 218 3.52 -20.10 4.87
CA VAL A 218 3.54 -19.56 6.24
C VAL A 218 4.87 -19.88 6.94
N ALA A 219 5.41 -21.09 6.74
CA ALA A 219 6.67 -21.50 7.34
C ALA A 219 7.85 -20.64 6.86
N GLN A 220 7.95 -20.45 5.53
CA GLN A 220 9.00 -19.61 4.93
C GLN A 220 8.85 -18.14 5.37
N PHE A 221 7.62 -17.61 5.34
CA PHE A 221 7.36 -16.24 5.81
C PHE A 221 7.76 -16.08 7.28
N THR A 222 7.38 -17.03 8.15
CA THR A 222 7.74 -17.01 9.58
C THR A 222 9.24 -16.93 9.78
N GLN A 223 10.00 -17.79 9.09
CA GLN A 223 11.46 -17.80 9.19
C GLN A 223 12.08 -16.47 8.75
N LEU A 224 11.71 -16.00 7.56
CA LEU A 224 12.31 -14.82 6.95
C LEU A 224 11.90 -13.52 7.66
N TYR A 225 10.66 -13.43 8.12
CA TYR A 225 10.15 -12.24 8.82
C TYR A 225 10.84 -12.10 10.16
N ASN A 226 10.97 -13.20 10.92
CA ASN A 226 11.76 -13.22 12.15
C ASN A 226 13.21 -12.83 11.90
N ALA A 227 13.85 -13.38 10.86
CA ALA A 227 15.24 -13.05 10.53
C ALA A 227 15.44 -11.55 10.21
N PHE A 228 14.54 -10.96 9.42
CA PHE A 228 14.63 -9.54 9.07
C PHE A 228 14.40 -8.65 10.29
N ILE A 229 13.32 -8.88 11.05
CA ILE A 229 13.03 -8.08 12.25
C ILE A 229 14.11 -8.26 13.32
N ASN A 230 14.70 -9.46 13.46
CA ASN A 230 15.86 -9.67 14.33
C ASN A 230 17.04 -8.78 13.93
N GLY A 231 17.32 -8.63 12.63
CA GLY A 231 18.36 -7.74 12.13
C GLY A 231 18.07 -6.27 12.46
N LEU A 232 16.84 -5.80 12.24
CA LEU A 232 16.43 -4.41 12.56
C LEU A 232 16.32 -4.12 14.06
N THR A 233 16.25 -5.15 14.90
CA THR A 233 16.14 -5.00 16.37
C THR A 233 17.41 -5.45 17.09
N ALA A 234 18.51 -5.71 16.37
CA ALA A 234 19.74 -6.24 16.94
C ALA A 234 20.36 -5.35 18.04
N LYS A 235 20.16 -4.02 17.94
CA LYS A 235 20.59 -3.04 18.94
C LYS A 235 19.45 -2.59 19.87
N GLN A 236 18.38 -3.39 20.00
CA GLN A 236 17.16 -3.06 20.75
C GLN A 236 16.40 -1.84 20.20
N GLN A 237 16.55 -1.57 18.91
CA GLN A 237 15.87 -0.47 18.24
C GLN A 237 14.35 -0.68 18.26
N LYS A 238 13.63 0.42 18.41
CA LYS A 238 12.16 0.43 18.39
C LYS A 238 11.66 0.58 16.97
N GLY A 239 10.39 0.27 16.75
CA GLY A 239 9.83 0.40 15.42
C GLY A 239 8.35 0.08 15.35
N VAL A 240 7.83 0.13 14.14
CA VAL A 240 6.44 -0.19 13.82
C VAL A 240 6.40 -1.16 12.66
N VAL A 241 5.64 -2.24 12.83
CA VAL A 241 5.32 -3.18 11.76
C VAL A 241 3.87 -3.02 11.35
N ALA A 242 3.53 -3.36 10.11
CA ALA A 242 2.16 -3.27 9.62
C ALA A 242 1.61 -4.59 9.12
N THR A 243 0.31 -4.81 9.34
CA THR A 243 -0.40 -5.98 8.82
C THR A 243 -0.56 -5.90 7.29
N ILE A 244 -0.60 -7.05 6.64
CA ILE A 244 -0.90 -7.21 5.22
C ILE A 244 -2.40 -6.98 5.02
N PRO A 245 -2.82 -6.02 4.18
CA PRO A 245 -4.22 -5.77 3.95
C PRO A 245 -4.86 -6.86 3.11
N ASP A 246 -6.20 -6.89 3.12
CA ASP A 246 -6.94 -7.71 2.16
C ASP A 246 -6.67 -7.19 0.75
N VAL A 247 -5.93 -7.96 -0.05
CA VAL A 247 -5.56 -7.57 -1.42
C VAL A 247 -6.70 -7.77 -2.41
N THR A 248 -7.81 -8.40 -2.01
CA THR A 248 -8.97 -8.69 -2.87
C THR A 248 -9.99 -7.56 -2.89
N VAL A 249 -9.83 -6.55 -2.02
CA VAL A 249 -10.80 -5.45 -1.86
C VAL A 249 -10.37 -4.14 -2.52
N VAL A 250 -9.17 -4.11 -3.09
CA VAL A 250 -8.65 -2.95 -3.82
C VAL A 250 -9.37 -2.79 -5.17
N PRO A 251 -9.35 -1.59 -5.78
CA PRO A 251 -10.01 -1.38 -7.06
C PRO A 251 -9.61 -2.35 -8.17
N PHE A 252 -8.39 -2.90 -8.12
CA PHE A 252 -7.96 -3.91 -9.07
C PHE A 252 -8.93 -5.09 -9.17
N PHE A 253 -9.56 -5.53 -8.07
CA PHE A 253 -10.49 -6.67 -8.07
C PHE A 253 -11.97 -6.29 -7.92
N ASN A 254 -12.27 -5.04 -7.54
CA ASN A 254 -13.64 -4.61 -7.28
C ASN A 254 -14.26 -3.74 -8.40
N THR A 255 -13.45 -3.34 -9.39
CA THR A 255 -13.91 -2.44 -10.48
C THR A 255 -14.62 -3.21 -11.59
N VAL A 256 -14.02 -4.29 -12.09
CA VAL A 256 -14.61 -5.12 -13.15
C VAL A 256 -15.35 -6.27 -12.47
N THR A 257 -16.63 -6.09 -12.20
CA THR A 257 -17.43 -7.08 -11.47
C THR A 257 -18.16 -8.03 -12.43
N LEU A 258 -18.42 -9.26 -11.97
CA LEU A 258 -19.30 -10.19 -12.70
C LEU A 258 -20.68 -9.57 -12.97
N GLN A 259 -21.19 -8.77 -12.03
CA GLN A 259 -22.46 -8.06 -12.20
C GLN A 259 -22.41 -7.07 -13.38
N MET A 260 -21.35 -6.27 -13.48
CA MET A 260 -21.15 -5.35 -14.61
C MET A 260 -21.01 -6.10 -15.94
N ILE A 261 -20.24 -7.19 -15.95
CA ILE A 261 -20.09 -8.04 -17.14
C ILE A 261 -21.45 -8.58 -17.58
N ASN A 262 -22.19 -9.21 -16.66
CA ASN A 262 -23.51 -9.78 -16.96
C ASN A 262 -24.52 -8.73 -17.42
N ALA A 263 -24.49 -7.52 -16.86
CA ALA A 263 -25.33 -6.41 -17.33
C ALA A 263 -25.00 -6.03 -18.79
N GLY A 264 -23.71 -5.97 -19.14
CA GLY A 264 -23.27 -5.75 -20.52
C GLY A 264 -23.70 -6.87 -21.48
N LEU A 265 -23.60 -8.13 -21.04
CA LEU A 265 -24.05 -9.28 -21.83
C LEU A 265 -25.57 -9.29 -22.03
N ALA A 266 -26.34 -8.91 -21.01
CA ALA A 266 -27.80 -8.82 -21.06
C ALA A 266 -28.30 -7.69 -21.98
N ALA A 267 -27.52 -6.60 -22.12
CA ALA A 267 -27.84 -5.48 -22.99
C ALA A 267 -27.75 -5.84 -24.49
N ASN A 268 -27.03 -6.90 -24.86
CA ASN A 268 -26.90 -7.37 -26.24
C ASN A 268 -27.74 -8.65 -26.45
N PRO A 269 -28.78 -8.63 -27.30
CA PRO A 269 -29.63 -9.80 -27.55
C PRO A 269 -28.89 -11.06 -27.99
N ALA A 270 -27.74 -10.93 -28.65
CA ALA A 270 -26.94 -12.08 -29.10
C ALA A 270 -26.22 -12.80 -27.95
N THR A 271 -25.99 -12.12 -26.83
CA THR A 271 -25.27 -12.65 -25.66
C THR A 271 -26.15 -12.77 -24.42
N ALA A 272 -27.39 -12.29 -24.45
CA ALA A 272 -28.27 -12.19 -23.28
C ALA A 272 -28.55 -13.52 -22.55
N ASN A 273 -28.49 -14.65 -23.26
CA ASN A 273 -28.69 -16.00 -22.70
C ASN A 273 -27.39 -16.79 -22.51
N LEU A 274 -26.23 -16.18 -22.80
CA LEU A 274 -24.94 -16.84 -22.64
C LEU A 274 -24.43 -16.69 -21.21
N LYS A 275 -23.74 -17.72 -20.72
CA LYS A 275 -23.03 -17.68 -19.45
C LYS A 275 -21.55 -17.49 -19.72
N LEU A 276 -20.92 -16.56 -19.00
CA LEU A 276 -19.48 -16.42 -19.01
C LEU A 276 -18.86 -17.68 -18.40
N LEU A 277 -17.96 -18.33 -19.12
CA LEU A 277 -17.22 -19.52 -18.69
C LEU A 277 -15.79 -19.13 -18.31
N ILE A 278 -15.34 -19.58 -17.16
CA ILE A 278 -13.96 -19.41 -16.68
C ILE A 278 -13.29 -20.77 -16.57
N LYS A 279 -11.98 -20.79 -16.80
CA LYS A 279 -11.12 -21.91 -16.43
C LYS A 279 -10.68 -21.73 -14.98
N THR A 280 -10.74 -22.80 -14.21
CA THR A 280 -10.18 -22.89 -12.85
C THR A 280 -9.24 -24.08 -12.78
N LYS A 281 -8.58 -24.26 -11.62
CA LYS A 281 -7.78 -25.46 -11.30
C LYS A 281 -8.56 -26.78 -11.41
N THR A 282 -9.88 -26.76 -11.24
CA THR A 282 -10.73 -27.98 -11.22
C THR A 282 -11.46 -28.23 -12.54
N GLY A 283 -11.40 -27.28 -13.48
CA GLY A 283 -12.00 -27.43 -14.80
C GLY A 283 -12.65 -26.14 -15.29
N VAL A 284 -13.49 -26.25 -16.33
CA VAL A 284 -14.24 -25.12 -16.87
C VAL A 284 -15.62 -25.08 -16.23
N ARG A 285 -16.03 -23.92 -15.73
CA ARG A 285 -17.37 -23.69 -15.17
C ARG A 285 -17.90 -22.29 -15.49
N PRO A 286 -19.21 -22.05 -15.38
CA PRO A 286 -19.73 -20.68 -15.36
C PRO A 286 -19.09 -19.85 -14.24
N ALA A 287 -18.84 -18.57 -14.51
CA ALA A 287 -18.49 -17.59 -13.50
C ALA A 287 -19.64 -17.45 -12.49
N GLU A 288 -19.29 -17.27 -11.21
CA GLU A 288 -20.24 -17.13 -10.11
C GLU A 288 -19.87 -15.97 -9.19
N GLU A 289 -20.80 -15.63 -8.29
CA GLU A 289 -20.54 -14.63 -7.26
C GLU A 289 -19.38 -15.07 -6.36
N GLY A 290 -18.37 -14.20 -6.27
CA GLY A 290 -17.11 -14.46 -5.58
C GLY A 290 -15.91 -14.60 -6.51
N ASP A 291 -16.12 -14.80 -7.81
CA ASP A 291 -15.04 -14.72 -8.81
C ASP A 291 -14.67 -13.24 -9.07
N LEU A 292 -13.38 -12.92 -9.01
CA LEU A 292 -12.87 -11.56 -9.13
C LEU A 292 -12.09 -11.39 -10.44
N PHE A 293 -12.47 -10.38 -11.24
CA PHE A 293 -11.78 -10.04 -12.47
C PHE A 293 -10.85 -8.85 -12.21
N GLY A 294 -9.60 -8.96 -12.68
CA GLY A 294 -8.64 -7.87 -12.57
C GLY A 294 -9.09 -6.63 -13.36
N LEU A 295 -8.65 -5.45 -12.94
CA LEU A 295 -8.97 -4.17 -13.61
C LEU A 295 -8.55 -4.19 -15.09
N THR A 296 -7.45 -4.87 -15.40
CA THR A 296 -6.94 -5.06 -16.77
C THR A 296 -7.84 -5.93 -17.64
N PHE A 297 -8.73 -6.75 -17.05
CA PHE A 297 -9.67 -7.60 -17.78
C PHE A 297 -10.67 -6.79 -18.62
N ARG A 298 -10.85 -5.50 -18.35
CA ARG A 298 -11.69 -4.62 -19.16
C ARG A 298 -11.30 -4.65 -20.64
N ALA A 299 -10.01 -4.78 -20.97
CA ALA A 299 -9.54 -4.90 -22.35
C ALA A 299 -10.01 -6.21 -23.03
N ASN A 300 -10.24 -7.28 -22.25
CA ASN A 300 -10.67 -8.58 -22.75
C ASN A 300 -12.16 -8.62 -23.11
N ILE A 301 -12.98 -7.70 -22.57
CA ILE A 301 -14.43 -7.66 -22.84
C ILE A 301 -14.71 -7.53 -24.34
N ALA A 302 -13.88 -6.77 -25.07
CA ALA A 302 -14.00 -6.63 -26.53
C ALA A 302 -13.79 -7.95 -27.31
N ARG A 303 -13.17 -8.96 -26.69
CA ARG A 303 -12.92 -10.29 -27.31
C ARG A 303 -14.10 -11.24 -27.17
N PHE A 304 -15.11 -10.93 -26.35
CA PHE A 304 -16.20 -11.88 -26.06
C PHE A 304 -16.89 -12.39 -27.34
N GLY A 305 -17.10 -13.70 -27.40
CA GLY A 305 -17.70 -14.39 -28.55
C GLY A 305 -16.76 -14.58 -29.74
N GLN A 306 -15.66 -13.83 -29.85
CA GLN A 306 -14.66 -14.05 -30.90
C GLN A 306 -14.05 -15.44 -30.75
N ASN A 307 -14.24 -16.31 -31.74
CA ASN A 307 -13.85 -17.73 -31.68
C ASN A 307 -14.37 -18.43 -30.40
N GLY A 308 -15.57 -18.06 -29.95
CA GLY A 308 -16.19 -18.61 -28.74
C GLY A 308 -15.58 -18.17 -27.42
N TYR A 309 -14.70 -17.16 -27.41
CA TYR A 309 -14.04 -16.67 -26.20
C TYR A 309 -15.04 -16.29 -25.11
N GLY A 310 -14.86 -16.86 -23.93
CA GLY A 310 -15.69 -16.64 -22.75
C GLY A 310 -17.05 -17.37 -22.76
N PHE A 311 -17.46 -18.00 -23.86
CA PHE A 311 -18.78 -18.67 -23.97
C PHE A 311 -18.69 -20.15 -24.37
N SER A 312 -17.53 -20.60 -24.86
CA SER A 312 -17.28 -21.99 -25.21
C SER A 312 -16.39 -22.66 -24.17
N PRO A 313 -16.67 -23.91 -23.76
CA PRO A 313 -15.76 -24.68 -22.91
C PRO A 313 -14.38 -24.91 -23.53
N LEU A 314 -14.26 -24.76 -24.86
CA LEU A 314 -12.99 -24.87 -25.58
C LEU A 314 -12.18 -23.56 -25.56
N ASN A 315 -12.80 -22.44 -25.21
CA ASN A 315 -12.18 -21.13 -25.15
C ASN A 315 -12.76 -20.30 -23.99
N PRO A 316 -12.68 -20.79 -22.74
CA PRO A 316 -13.15 -20.05 -21.58
C PRO A 316 -12.24 -18.85 -21.29
N ILE A 317 -12.66 -17.98 -20.39
CA ILE A 317 -11.75 -17.01 -19.80
C ILE A 317 -10.61 -17.76 -19.09
N GLU A 318 -9.39 -17.29 -19.33
CA GLU A 318 -8.16 -17.89 -18.87
C GLU A 318 -8.06 -17.80 -17.33
N ASP A 319 -7.49 -18.84 -16.70
CA ASP A 319 -7.24 -18.93 -15.25
C ASP A 319 -6.49 -17.69 -14.73
N SER A 320 -5.50 -17.20 -15.51
CA SER A 320 -4.72 -16.02 -15.13
C SER A 320 -5.46 -14.68 -15.17
N ALA A 321 -6.71 -14.66 -15.66
CA ALA A 321 -7.52 -13.45 -15.78
C ALA A 321 -8.59 -13.34 -14.67
N VAL A 322 -8.82 -14.40 -13.90
CA VAL A 322 -9.87 -14.47 -12.87
C VAL A 322 -9.26 -15.08 -11.61
N LEU A 323 -9.39 -14.39 -10.48
CA LEU A 323 -9.15 -15.01 -9.19
C LEU A 323 -10.45 -15.67 -8.75
N ASP A 324 -10.51 -17.00 -8.82
CA ASP A 324 -11.75 -17.72 -8.58
C ASP A 324 -12.12 -17.72 -7.09
N LYS A 325 -13.40 -17.90 -6.77
CA LYS A 325 -13.91 -17.85 -5.39
C LYS A 325 -13.17 -18.74 -4.39
N ALA A 326 -12.74 -19.93 -4.78
CA ALA A 326 -11.98 -20.82 -3.90
C ALA A 326 -10.58 -20.27 -3.63
N GLU A 327 -9.98 -19.64 -4.64
CA GLU A 327 -8.67 -18.99 -4.56
C GLU A 327 -8.73 -17.69 -3.77
N VAL A 328 -9.83 -16.95 -3.85
CA VAL A 328 -10.11 -15.82 -2.94
C VAL A 328 -10.08 -16.30 -1.49
N ALA A 329 -10.77 -17.40 -1.17
CA ALA A 329 -10.75 -17.96 0.18
C ALA A 329 -9.34 -18.41 0.61
N GLU A 330 -8.57 -18.99 -0.32
CA GLU A 330 -7.17 -19.38 -0.09
C GLU A 330 -6.29 -18.16 0.26
N VAL A 331 -6.40 -17.08 -0.53
CA VAL A 331 -5.66 -15.82 -0.33
C VAL A 331 -6.01 -15.18 1.00
N LEU A 332 -7.30 -15.07 1.33
CA LEU A 332 -7.75 -14.48 2.60
C LEU A 332 -7.26 -15.29 3.80
N GLN A 333 -7.28 -16.63 3.70
CA GLN A 333 -6.75 -17.51 4.73
C GLN A 333 -5.23 -17.32 4.89
N ARG A 334 -4.47 -17.24 3.79
CA ARG A 334 -3.03 -16.95 3.85
C ARG A 334 -2.75 -15.60 4.51
N ILE A 335 -3.46 -14.54 4.14
CA ILE A 335 -3.30 -13.20 4.74
C ILE A 335 -3.52 -13.26 6.26
N LYS A 336 -4.55 -13.99 6.72
CA LYS A 336 -4.83 -14.19 8.14
C LYS A 336 -3.65 -14.88 8.85
N GLU A 337 -3.09 -15.93 8.26
CA GLU A 337 -1.95 -16.68 8.80
C GLU A 337 -0.69 -15.81 8.87
N LEU A 338 -0.36 -15.08 7.79
CA LEU A 338 0.81 -14.19 7.77
C LEU A 338 0.66 -13.03 8.76
N ASN A 339 -0.54 -12.47 8.90
CA ASN A 339 -0.81 -11.44 9.91
C ASN A 339 -0.71 -11.95 11.34
N ALA A 340 -1.00 -13.23 11.61
CA ALA A 340 -0.76 -13.82 12.92
C ALA A 340 0.74 -13.86 13.25
N VAL A 341 1.58 -14.19 12.27
CA VAL A 341 3.05 -14.11 12.41
C VAL A 341 3.51 -12.69 12.69
N ILE A 342 3.03 -11.70 11.91
CA ILE A 342 3.39 -10.28 12.11
C ILE A 342 3.05 -9.82 13.53
N LYS A 343 1.84 -10.14 14.01
CA LYS A 343 1.37 -9.83 15.36
C LYS A 343 2.25 -10.47 16.43
N GLN A 344 2.53 -11.77 16.31
CA GLN A 344 3.39 -12.49 17.24
C GLN A 344 4.80 -11.89 17.29
N VAL A 345 5.38 -11.54 16.15
CA VAL A 345 6.72 -10.93 16.09
C VAL A 345 6.69 -9.53 16.72
N ALA A 346 5.68 -8.72 16.43
CA ALA A 346 5.51 -7.39 17.03
C ALA A 346 5.47 -7.47 18.56
N ASP A 347 4.67 -8.39 19.11
CA ASP A 347 4.56 -8.61 20.56
C ASP A 347 5.90 -9.08 21.15
N SER A 348 6.56 -10.05 20.51
CA SER A 348 7.83 -10.61 20.99
C SER A 348 9.00 -9.61 21.01
N LYS A 349 8.92 -8.58 20.17
CA LYS A 349 9.95 -7.54 20.01
C LYS A 349 9.54 -6.20 20.61
N ASP A 350 8.40 -6.14 21.28
CA ASP A 350 7.84 -4.91 21.85
C ASP A 350 7.71 -3.77 20.81
N LEU A 351 7.28 -4.12 19.59
CA LEU A 351 7.09 -3.18 18.49
C LEU A 351 5.67 -2.64 18.44
N ALA A 352 5.49 -1.47 17.83
CA ALA A 352 4.17 -0.97 17.48
C ALA A 352 3.58 -1.80 16.32
N LEU A 353 2.26 -1.95 16.29
CA LEU A 353 1.54 -2.66 15.24
C LEU A 353 0.51 -1.74 14.58
N ALA A 354 0.78 -1.34 13.34
CA ALA A 354 -0.18 -0.64 12.49
C ALA A 354 -1.12 -1.66 11.82
N ASP A 355 -2.36 -1.77 12.29
CA ASP A 355 -3.34 -2.72 11.71
C ASP A 355 -3.99 -2.17 10.43
N VAL A 356 -3.20 -2.11 9.35
CA VAL A 356 -3.65 -1.65 8.04
C VAL A 356 -4.70 -2.58 7.43
N ASN A 357 -4.67 -3.88 7.75
CA ASN A 357 -5.70 -4.83 7.36
C ASN A 357 -7.08 -4.45 7.89
N ALA A 358 -7.18 -4.22 9.21
CA ALA A 358 -8.44 -3.77 9.81
C ALA A 358 -8.89 -2.42 9.26
N PHE A 359 -7.94 -1.53 8.98
CA PHE A 359 -8.23 -0.21 8.43
C PHE A 359 -8.80 -0.27 6.99
N LEU A 360 -8.14 -0.95 6.05
CA LEU A 360 -8.59 -1.01 4.66
C LEU A 360 -9.90 -1.79 4.49
N ASN A 361 -10.20 -2.73 5.38
CA ASN A 361 -11.53 -3.36 5.43
C ASN A 361 -12.67 -2.36 5.73
N LYS A 362 -12.39 -1.28 6.47
CA LYS A 362 -13.37 -0.18 6.65
C LYS A 362 -13.47 0.69 5.39
N VAL A 363 -12.34 0.96 4.74
CA VAL A 363 -12.28 1.73 3.48
C VAL A 363 -13.07 1.04 2.36
N LYS A 364 -13.09 -0.30 2.32
CA LYS A 364 -13.91 -1.06 1.36
C LYS A 364 -15.37 -0.59 1.29
N ALA A 365 -15.99 -0.33 2.45
CA ALA A 365 -17.39 0.07 2.55
C ALA A 365 -17.62 1.59 2.43
N GLY A 366 -16.55 2.38 2.33
CA GLY A 366 -16.58 3.83 2.50
C GLY A 366 -16.35 4.23 3.96
N TYR A 367 -15.40 5.13 4.18
CA TYR A 367 -14.98 5.58 5.49
C TYR A 367 -14.77 7.09 5.48
N ASN A 368 -15.27 7.78 6.50
CA ASN A 368 -15.04 9.21 6.67
C ASN A 368 -13.86 9.40 7.63
N TYR A 369 -12.71 9.79 7.09
CA TYR A 369 -11.50 10.09 7.86
C TYR A 369 -11.39 11.61 8.05
N ASN A 370 -11.62 12.10 9.27
CA ASN A 370 -11.54 13.54 9.61
C ASN A 370 -12.31 14.45 8.63
N GLY A 371 -13.53 14.06 8.25
CA GLY A 371 -14.38 14.83 7.34
C GLY A 371 -14.10 14.60 5.85
N VAL A 372 -13.08 13.80 5.49
CA VAL A 372 -12.82 13.42 4.09
C VAL A 372 -13.31 11.99 3.85
N HIS A 373 -14.15 11.83 2.82
CA HIS A 373 -14.62 10.51 2.41
C HIS A 373 -13.56 9.77 1.59
N ILE A 374 -13.27 8.54 1.99
CA ILE A 374 -12.40 7.61 1.27
C ILE A 374 -13.09 6.26 1.11
N SER A 375 -12.92 5.62 -0.04
CA SER A 375 -13.44 4.30 -0.33
C SER A 375 -12.53 3.54 -1.30
N ALA A 376 -12.83 2.26 -1.53
CA ALA A 376 -12.16 1.46 -2.55
C ALA A 376 -12.78 1.62 -3.95
N ALA A 377 -13.59 2.66 -4.20
CA ALA A 377 -14.10 2.96 -5.54
C ALA A 377 -12.98 3.45 -6.46
N PHE A 378 -12.90 2.90 -7.66
CA PHE A 378 -11.88 3.29 -8.65
C PHE A 378 -12.04 4.75 -9.05
N ILE A 379 -10.93 5.50 -9.04
CA ILE A 379 -10.81 6.94 -9.37
C ILE A 379 -11.51 7.88 -8.39
N THR A 380 -12.75 7.60 -8.00
CA THR A 380 -13.59 8.51 -7.19
C THR A 380 -13.54 8.21 -5.70
N GLY A 381 -12.98 7.07 -5.29
CA GLY A 381 -12.87 6.67 -3.89
C GLY A 381 -11.74 7.36 -3.13
N ASN A 382 -10.96 8.22 -3.77
CA ASN A 382 -9.83 8.96 -3.21
C ASN A 382 -8.65 8.12 -2.71
N ALA A 383 -8.81 6.90 -2.20
CA ALA A 383 -7.73 6.16 -1.53
C ALA A 383 -6.69 5.55 -2.48
N PHE A 384 -7.11 5.11 -3.67
CA PHE A 384 -6.31 4.30 -4.59
C PHE A 384 -6.08 5.00 -5.94
N SER A 385 -4.88 4.82 -6.47
CA SER A 385 -4.38 5.39 -7.72
C SER A 385 -4.89 4.63 -8.95
N LEU A 386 -4.48 5.05 -10.15
CA LEU A 386 -5.00 4.53 -11.43
C LEU A 386 -4.65 3.08 -11.74
N ASP A 387 -3.71 2.47 -11.02
CA ASP A 387 -3.46 1.03 -11.10
C ASP A 387 -4.42 0.18 -10.25
N GLY A 388 -5.25 0.83 -9.43
CA GLY A 388 -6.22 0.17 -8.57
C GLY A 388 -5.60 -0.62 -7.41
N ILE A 389 -4.33 -0.38 -7.08
CA ILE A 389 -3.59 -1.11 -6.05
C ILE A 389 -2.91 -0.12 -5.09
N HIS A 390 -2.14 0.81 -5.64
CA HIS A 390 -1.32 1.73 -4.86
C HIS A 390 -2.11 2.95 -4.43
N LEU A 391 -1.57 3.66 -3.43
CA LEU A 391 -2.25 4.76 -2.77
C LEU A 391 -2.06 6.07 -3.54
N THR A 392 -3.10 6.90 -3.53
CA THR A 392 -3.01 8.32 -3.89
C THR A 392 -2.27 9.13 -2.82
N PRO A 393 -2.03 10.44 -3.02
CA PRO A 393 -1.52 11.31 -1.96
C PRO A 393 -2.37 11.26 -0.67
N ILE A 394 -3.70 11.30 -0.78
CA ILE A 394 -4.57 11.18 0.40
C ILE A 394 -4.52 9.79 1.03
N GLY A 395 -4.46 8.72 0.23
CA GLY A 395 -4.29 7.35 0.72
C GLY A 395 -3.00 7.21 1.55
N ASN A 396 -1.89 7.80 1.08
CA ASN A 396 -0.63 7.82 1.81
C ASN A 396 -0.73 8.60 3.13
N ALA A 397 -1.38 9.77 3.15
CA ALA A 397 -1.56 10.57 4.36
C ALA A 397 -2.40 9.83 5.42
N VAL A 398 -3.44 9.14 4.99
CA VAL A 398 -4.29 8.31 5.84
C VAL A 398 -3.49 7.13 6.42
N VAL A 399 -2.74 6.40 5.59
CA VAL A 399 -1.90 5.28 6.06
C VAL A 399 -0.82 5.77 7.02
N ALA A 400 -0.16 6.90 6.74
CA ALA A 400 0.79 7.51 7.66
C ALA A 400 0.16 7.77 9.04
N ASN A 401 -1.10 8.22 9.10
CA ASN A 401 -1.80 8.37 10.36
C ASN A 401 -2.12 7.05 11.07
N VAL A 402 -2.39 5.96 10.34
CA VAL A 402 -2.54 4.61 10.94
C VAL A 402 -1.25 4.18 11.64
N PHE A 403 -0.10 4.43 11.01
CA PHE A 403 1.21 4.19 11.63
C PHE A 403 1.46 5.09 12.84
N ILE A 404 1.19 6.39 12.72
CA ILE A 404 1.32 7.35 13.83
C ILE A 404 0.43 6.95 15.02
N ASP A 405 -0.80 6.49 14.78
CA ASP A 405 -1.70 6.00 15.83
C ASP A 405 -1.10 4.80 16.59
N ALA A 406 -0.55 3.82 15.86
CA ALA A 406 0.10 2.67 16.47
C ALA A 406 1.34 3.06 17.28
N ILE A 407 2.15 4.00 16.77
CA ILE A 407 3.34 4.52 17.43
C ILE A 407 2.99 5.28 18.72
N ASN A 408 2.00 6.16 18.65
CA ASN A 408 1.50 6.92 19.80
C ASN A 408 0.99 5.98 20.89
N ALA A 409 0.18 4.99 20.52
CA ALA A 409 -0.35 3.99 21.44
C ALA A 409 0.74 3.13 22.09
N LYS A 410 1.70 2.62 21.31
CA LYS A 410 2.75 1.71 21.80
C LYS A 410 3.75 2.41 22.71
N TYR A 411 4.23 3.58 22.28
CA TYR A 411 5.38 4.23 22.90
C TYR A 411 5.01 5.38 23.82
N ASN A 412 3.71 5.59 24.06
CA ASN A 412 3.15 6.74 24.77
C ASN A 412 3.68 8.06 24.20
N SER A 413 3.75 8.12 22.87
CA SER A 413 4.15 9.31 22.13
C SER A 413 2.92 10.13 21.72
N LYS A 414 3.15 11.38 21.36
CA LYS A 414 2.17 12.36 20.91
C LYS A 414 2.67 12.99 19.61
N VAL A 415 2.93 12.17 18.60
CA VAL A 415 3.22 12.64 17.25
C VAL A 415 1.91 13.18 16.64
N PRO A 416 1.87 14.42 16.14
CA PRO A 416 0.68 14.98 15.51
C PRO A 416 0.29 14.19 14.26
N LYS A 417 -1.02 14.16 13.99
CA LYS A 417 -1.56 13.55 12.77
C LYS A 417 -1.43 14.51 11.60
N ILE A 418 -1.26 13.92 10.42
CA ILE A 418 -1.32 14.61 9.15
C ILE A 418 -2.77 15.01 8.87
N ASP A 419 -2.96 16.27 8.48
CA ASP A 419 -4.22 16.75 7.92
C ASP A 419 -4.38 16.21 6.50
N VAL A 420 -5.23 15.18 6.37
CA VAL A 420 -5.46 14.47 5.10
C VAL A 420 -6.18 15.32 4.05
N SER A 421 -6.86 16.41 4.46
CA SER A 421 -7.59 17.29 3.54
C SER A 421 -6.67 18.10 2.61
N LYS A 422 -5.37 18.18 2.95
CA LYS A 422 -4.35 18.86 2.15
C LYS A 422 -3.85 18.04 0.95
N TYR A 423 -4.32 16.79 0.83
CA TYR A 423 -3.84 15.85 -0.19
C TYR A 423 -4.98 15.46 -1.13
N GLY A 424 -4.68 15.39 -2.43
CA GLY A 424 -5.63 15.00 -3.45
C GLY A 424 -5.76 13.48 -3.64
N GLY A 425 -6.86 13.09 -4.29
CA GLY A 425 -7.04 11.76 -4.88
C GLY A 425 -6.40 11.66 -6.27
N VAL A 426 -7.02 10.91 -7.18
CA VAL A 426 -6.61 10.86 -8.59
C VAL A 426 -6.78 12.24 -9.22
N SER A 427 -5.74 12.70 -9.92
CA SER A 427 -5.79 13.96 -10.68
C SER A 427 -6.66 13.80 -11.92
N PHE A 428 -7.65 14.69 -12.07
CA PHE A 428 -8.48 14.76 -13.26
C PHE A 428 -7.82 15.64 -14.33
N PRO A 429 -8.04 15.37 -15.63
CA PRO A 429 -7.64 16.28 -16.69
C PRO A 429 -8.34 17.64 -16.50
N ASN A 430 -7.63 18.72 -16.80
CA ASN A 430 -8.17 20.08 -16.79
C ASN A 430 -9.05 20.37 -18.00
#